data_AF-A0A932WHH5-F1
#
_entry.id   AF-A0A932WHH5-F1
#
_cell.length_a   1.000
_cell.length_b   1.000
_cell.length_c   1.000
_cell.angle_alpha   90.00
_cell.angle_beta   90.00
_cell.angle_gamma   90.00
#
_symmetry.space_group_name_H-M   'P 1'
#
loop_
_entity.id
_entity.type
_entity.pdbx_description
1 polymer ?
#
loop_
_entity_poly.entity_id
_entity_poly.type
_entity_poly.pdbx_seq_one_letter_code
_entity_poly.pdbx_strand_id
1 'polypeptide(L)'
;MTGNFVFRGFVTSAVVTLPVGAIVFRLLPGWNGLVGDLGESGAWTLLIVSHLIYSLVIGLATYGFLTALEKFNYQGSVFGAGLSAAVTVTLANVATVWYSVDFGGAFVFSLWIAWMAWVVNFLVFLGVRLLDRSSQPKRS
;
A
#
# COMPACT_ATOMS: atom_id res chain seq x y z
N MET A 1 7.45 14.60 -21.11
CA MET A 1 7.68 15.03 -19.71
C MET A 1 6.94 14.07 -18.74
N THR A 2 7.31 12.79 -18.74
CA THR A 2 6.54 11.69 -18.10
C THR A 2 7.20 11.11 -16.84
N GLY A 3 8.52 11.22 -16.67
CA GLY A 3 9.24 10.60 -15.55
C GLY A 3 8.88 11.08 -14.13
N ASN A 4 8.20 12.23 -13.99
CA ASN A 4 7.86 12.77 -12.68
C ASN A 4 6.63 12.07 -12.06
N PHE A 5 5.72 11.52 -12.87
CA PHE A 5 4.47 10.98 -12.35
C PHE A 5 4.66 9.61 -11.67
N VAL A 6 5.32 8.66 -12.32
CA VAL A 6 5.62 7.32 -11.76
C VAL A 6 6.46 7.45 -10.50
N PHE A 7 7.50 8.27 -10.53
CA PHE A 7 8.36 8.50 -9.37
C PHE A 7 7.60 9.15 -8.21
N ARG A 8 6.74 10.14 -8.48
CA ARG A 8 5.87 10.71 -7.44
C ARG A 8 4.89 9.67 -6.88
N GLY A 9 4.34 8.79 -7.70
CA GLY A 9 3.51 7.68 -7.24
C GLY A 9 4.26 6.71 -6.33
N PHE A 10 5.50 6.36 -6.67
CA PHE A 10 6.41 5.59 -5.80
C PHE A 10 6.65 6.30 -4.46
N VAL A 11 7.06 7.56 -4.50
CA VAL A 11 7.36 8.32 -3.27
C VAL A 11 6.10 8.47 -2.41
N THR A 12 4.96 8.81 -3.01
CA THR A 12 3.69 8.96 -2.28
C THR A 12 3.25 7.65 -1.65
N SER A 13 3.31 6.53 -2.38
CA SER A 13 2.93 5.23 -1.82
C SER A 13 3.85 4.80 -0.66
N ALA A 14 5.15 4.99 -0.81
CA ALA A 14 6.13 4.72 0.24
C ALA A 14 5.87 5.58 1.49
N VAL A 15 5.68 6.90 1.31
CA VAL A 15 5.45 7.83 2.42
C VAL A 15 4.11 7.58 3.12
N VAL A 16 3.04 7.26 2.38
CA VAL A 16 1.70 7.01 2.97
C VAL A 16 1.66 5.71 3.77
N THR A 17 2.41 4.70 3.35
CA THR A 17 2.46 3.38 4.00
C THR A 17 2.87 3.48 5.47
N LEU A 18 3.83 4.36 5.79
CA LEU A 18 4.35 4.51 7.16
C LEU A 18 3.31 5.01 8.18
N PRO A 19 2.71 6.21 8.03
CA PRO A 19 1.74 6.71 8.98
C PRO A 19 0.44 5.90 8.97
N VAL A 20 -0.06 5.48 7.80
CA VAL A 20 -1.31 4.72 7.74
C VAL A 20 -1.14 3.36 8.39
N GLY A 21 -0.06 2.66 8.07
CA GLY A 21 0.18 1.35 8.65
C GLY A 21 0.39 1.41 10.17
N ALA A 22 1.15 2.38 10.67
CA ALA A 22 1.33 2.55 12.12
C ALA A 22 0.01 2.86 12.84
N ILE A 23 -0.80 3.77 12.30
CA ILE A 23 -2.12 4.12 12.87
C ILE A 23 -3.04 2.91 12.87
N VAL A 24 -3.16 2.22 11.73
CA VAL A 24 -4.06 1.08 11.58
C VAL A 24 -3.64 -0.07 12.50
N PHE A 25 -2.37 -0.46 12.52
CA PHE A 25 -1.91 -1.58 13.33
C PHE A 25 -2.16 -1.35 14.83
N ARG A 26 -1.98 -0.10 15.29
CA ARG A 26 -2.26 0.28 16.68
C ARG A 26 -3.74 0.13 17.06
N LEU A 27 -4.64 0.28 16.10
CA LEU A 27 -6.08 0.10 16.30
C LEU A 27 -6.50 -1.38 16.24
N LEU A 28 -5.63 -2.28 15.79
CA LEU A 28 -5.90 -3.71 15.72
C LEU A 28 -5.59 -4.41 17.04
N PRO A 29 -6.30 -5.50 17.38
CA PRO A 29 -6.14 -6.22 18.64
C PRO A 29 -4.73 -6.83 18.82
N GLY A 30 -3.94 -6.97 17.75
CA GLY A 30 -2.56 -7.45 17.81
C GLY A 30 -1.59 -6.52 18.52
N TRP A 31 -1.89 -5.22 18.66
CA TRP A 31 -1.00 -4.26 19.33
C TRP A 31 -0.75 -4.62 20.79
N ASN A 32 -1.82 -4.88 21.55
CA ASN A 32 -1.70 -5.17 22.99
C ASN A 32 -0.91 -6.46 23.26
N GLY A 33 -1.07 -7.47 22.39
CA GLY A 33 -0.27 -8.70 22.45
C GLY A 33 1.20 -8.42 22.18
N LEU A 34 1.50 -7.67 21.10
CA LEU A 34 2.87 -7.32 20.74
C LEU A 34 3.59 -6.52 21.84
N VAL A 35 2.89 -5.58 22.49
CA VAL A 35 3.40 -4.82 23.64
C VAL A 35 3.60 -5.72 24.86
N GLY A 36 2.71 -6.69 25.09
CA GLY A 36 2.86 -7.68 26.16
C GLY A 36 4.11 -8.54 26.00
N ASP A 37 4.44 -8.94 24.77
CA ASP A 37 5.55 -9.84 24.48
C ASP A 37 6.91 -9.13 24.39
N LEU A 38 6.97 -7.92 23.82
CA LEU A 38 8.21 -7.21 23.50
C LEU A 38 8.45 -5.94 24.31
N GLY A 39 7.46 -5.52 25.12
CA GLY A 39 7.41 -4.19 25.72
C GLY A 39 7.09 -3.10 24.69
N GLU A 40 6.61 -1.95 25.18
CA GLU A 40 6.18 -0.82 24.33
C GLU A 40 7.27 -0.40 23.34
N SER A 41 8.53 -0.25 23.82
CA SER A 41 9.65 0.11 22.96
C SER A 41 9.95 -0.94 21.89
N GLY A 42 9.89 -2.23 22.22
CA GLY A 42 10.15 -3.31 21.26
C GLY A 42 9.07 -3.42 20.19
N ALA A 43 7.80 -3.26 20.60
CA ALA A 43 6.66 -3.21 19.70
C ALA A 43 6.78 -2.05 18.68
N TRP A 44 7.19 -0.87 19.12
CA TRP A 44 7.43 0.28 18.23
C TRP A 44 8.58 0.02 17.26
N THR A 45 9.70 -0.53 17.71
CA THR A 45 10.83 -0.85 16.82
C THR A 45 10.42 -1.83 15.74
N LEU A 46 9.75 -2.93 16.09
CA LEU A 46 9.31 -3.94 15.13
C LEU A 46 8.27 -3.38 14.16
N LEU A 47 7.35 -2.55 14.65
CA LEU A 47 6.37 -1.85 13.81
C LEU A 47 7.06 -0.96 12.78
N ILE A 48 8.02 -0.12 13.19
CA ILE A 48 8.72 0.79 12.29
C ILE A 48 9.51 0.01 11.23
N VAL A 49 10.27 -1.00 11.65
CA VAL A 49 11.11 -1.79 10.73
C VAL A 49 10.24 -2.54 9.71
N SER A 50 9.18 -3.21 10.15
CA SER A 50 8.26 -3.91 9.25
C SER A 50 7.60 -2.96 8.24
N HIS A 51 7.18 -1.78 8.69
CA HIS A 51 6.52 -0.80 7.81
C HIS A 51 7.48 -0.10 6.85
N LEU A 52 8.77 0.01 7.18
CA LEU A 52 9.79 0.44 6.22
C LEU A 52 9.96 -0.58 5.09
N ILE A 53 9.93 -1.87 5.41
CA ILE A 53 9.96 -2.94 4.40
C ILE A 53 8.68 -2.88 3.55
N TYR A 54 7.50 -2.76 4.17
CA TYR A 54 6.23 -2.65 3.44
C TYR A 54 6.22 -1.41 2.54
N SER A 55 6.74 -0.29 3.03
CA SER A 55 6.84 0.97 2.27
C SER A 55 7.65 0.77 0.99
N LEU A 56 8.79 0.07 1.08
CA LEU A 56 9.61 -0.25 -0.08
C LEU A 56 8.88 -1.19 -1.06
N VAL A 57 8.28 -2.28 -0.54
CA VAL A 57 7.59 -3.29 -1.35
C VAL A 57 6.38 -2.70 -2.07
N ILE A 58 5.52 -1.99 -1.35
CA ILE A 58 4.33 -1.31 -1.89
C ILE A 58 4.76 -0.22 -2.87
N GLY A 59 5.81 0.54 -2.55
CA GLY A 59 6.39 1.54 -3.43
C GLY A 59 6.81 0.94 -4.77
N LEU A 60 7.66 -0.10 -4.75
CA LEU A 60 8.15 -0.76 -5.96
C LEU A 60 7.02 -1.41 -6.77
N ALA A 61 6.04 -2.03 -6.11
CA ALA A 61 4.87 -2.58 -6.77
C ALA A 61 4.04 -1.49 -7.46
N THR A 62 3.83 -0.36 -6.80
CA THR A 62 3.14 0.81 -7.35
C THR A 62 3.91 1.41 -8.53
N TYR A 63 5.24 1.54 -8.41
CA TYR A 63 6.10 1.95 -9.52
C TYR A 63 5.90 1.06 -10.74
N GLY A 64 6.02 -0.26 -10.56
CA GLY A 64 5.85 -1.24 -11.64
C GLY A 64 4.47 -1.17 -12.28
N PHE A 65 3.42 -1.00 -11.48
CA PHE A 65 2.05 -0.86 -11.98
C PHE A 65 1.87 0.43 -12.79
N LEU A 66 2.35 1.57 -12.29
CA LEU A 66 2.25 2.85 -12.99
C LEU A 66 3.08 2.85 -14.29
N THR A 67 4.27 2.27 -14.29
CA THR A 67 5.08 2.06 -15.51
C THR A 67 4.33 1.19 -16.51
N ALA A 68 3.62 0.15 -16.06
CA ALA A 68 2.81 -0.68 -16.94
C ALA A 68 1.64 0.13 -17.54
N LEU A 69 0.93 0.94 -16.75
CA LEU A 69 -0.12 1.82 -17.25
C LEU A 69 0.40 2.80 -18.31
N GLU A 70 1.55 3.43 -18.07
CA GLU A 70 2.18 4.32 -19.06
C GLU A 70 2.49 3.59 -20.37
N LYS A 71 2.99 2.35 -20.30
CA LYS A 71 3.26 1.51 -21.48
C LYS A 71 1.99 1.19 -22.27
N PHE A 72 0.83 1.14 -21.63
CA PHE A 72 -0.47 0.94 -22.27
C PHE A 72 -1.21 2.24 -22.62
N ASN A 73 -0.52 3.40 -22.57
CA ASN A 73 -1.09 4.74 -22.82
C ASN A 73 -2.23 5.13 -21.85
N TYR A 74 -2.22 4.59 -20.64
CA TYR A 74 -3.12 5.00 -19.56
C TYR A 74 -2.45 6.01 -18.63
N GLN A 75 -3.23 7.01 -18.17
CA GLN A 75 -2.79 7.96 -17.17
C GLN A 75 -2.97 7.37 -15.77
N GLY A 76 -1.91 7.37 -14.97
CA GLY A 76 -2.00 7.07 -13.53
C GLY A 76 -2.43 8.29 -12.71
N SER A 77 -2.69 8.09 -11.42
CA SER A 77 -2.93 9.18 -10.46
C SER A 77 -2.07 9.05 -9.18
N VAL A 78 -1.41 10.14 -8.74
CA VAL A 78 -0.61 10.17 -7.50
C VAL A 78 -1.52 9.96 -6.29
N PHE A 79 -2.71 10.54 -6.36
CA PHE A 79 -3.77 10.29 -5.38
C PHE A 79 -4.15 8.80 -5.37
N GLY A 80 -4.35 8.20 -6.54
CA GLY A 80 -4.63 6.76 -6.67
C GLY A 80 -3.52 5.88 -6.10
N ALA A 81 -2.26 6.25 -6.31
CA ALA A 81 -1.09 5.56 -5.72
C ALA A 81 -1.10 5.64 -4.18
N GLY A 82 -1.39 6.81 -3.61
CA GLY A 82 -1.51 6.99 -2.15
C GLY A 82 -2.67 6.20 -1.55
N LEU A 83 -3.85 6.27 -2.17
CA LEU A 83 -5.02 5.49 -1.73
C LEU A 83 -4.75 3.99 -1.79
N SER A 84 -4.12 3.53 -2.87
CA SER A 84 -3.78 2.10 -3.04
C SER A 84 -2.78 1.63 -1.97
N ALA A 85 -1.80 2.46 -1.64
CA ALA A 85 -0.86 2.15 -0.57
C ALA A 85 -1.55 2.07 0.80
N ALA A 86 -2.43 3.03 1.12
CA ALA A 86 -3.18 3.05 2.36
C ALA A 86 -4.07 1.79 2.53
N VAL A 87 -4.75 1.38 1.47
CA VAL A 87 -5.56 0.15 1.48
C VAL A 87 -4.68 -1.08 1.60
N THR A 88 -3.59 -1.15 0.84
CA THR A 88 -2.68 -2.32 0.85
C THR A 88 -2.03 -2.54 2.21
N VAL A 89 -1.50 -1.48 2.83
CA VAL A 89 -0.88 -1.59 4.17
C VAL A 89 -1.90 -1.97 5.24
N THR A 90 -3.15 -1.50 5.10
CA THR A 90 -4.26 -1.88 5.99
C THR A 90 -4.53 -3.38 5.88
N LEU A 91 -4.63 -3.91 4.65
CA LEU A 91 -4.81 -5.35 4.42
C LEU A 91 -3.64 -6.17 4.95
N ALA A 92 -2.41 -5.68 4.79
CA ALA A 92 -1.22 -6.34 5.33
C ALA A 92 -1.25 -6.41 6.87
N ASN A 93 -1.64 -5.32 7.53
CA ASN A 93 -1.77 -5.29 8.99
C ASN A 93 -2.86 -6.24 9.49
N VAL A 94 -4.03 -6.26 8.84
CA VAL A 94 -5.10 -7.21 9.17
C VAL A 94 -4.62 -8.66 8.98
N ALA A 95 -3.96 -8.96 7.86
CA ALA A 95 -3.44 -10.29 7.59
C ALA A 95 -2.38 -10.71 8.62
N THR A 96 -1.50 -9.80 9.02
CA THR A 96 -0.45 -10.07 10.02
C THR A 96 -1.05 -10.46 11.36
N VAL A 97 -2.08 -9.73 11.80
CA VAL A 97 -2.77 -10.00 13.07
C VAL A 97 -3.57 -11.30 13.04
N TRP A 98 -4.26 -11.59 11.93
CA TRP A 98 -5.17 -12.73 11.84
C TRP A 98 -4.47 -14.06 11.56
N TYR A 99 -3.38 -14.05 10.79
CA TYR A 99 -2.67 -15.26 10.39
C TYR A 99 -1.40 -15.50 11.21
N SER A 100 -1.13 -14.69 12.24
CA SER A 100 0.08 -14.76 13.09
C SER A 100 1.33 -14.95 12.24
N VAL A 101 1.43 -14.16 11.16
CA VAL A 101 2.47 -14.37 10.14
C VAL A 101 3.83 -14.13 10.77
N ASP A 102 4.59 -15.21 10.87
CA ASP A 102 5.94 -15.18 11.40
C ASP A 102 6.86 -14.44 10.42
N PHE A 103 7.58 -13.42 10.88
CA PHE A 103 8.46 -12.60 10.03
C PHE A 103 9.60 -13.42 9.41
N GLY A 104 9.84 -14.67 9.84
CA GLY A 104 10.71 -15.64 9.18
C GLY A 104 10.25 -16.06 7.77
N GLY A 105 8.96 -15.87 7.44
CA GLY A 105 8.39 -16.00 6.10
C GLY A 105 8.41 -14.69 5.28
N ALA A 106 9.24 -13.71 5.66
CA ALA A 106 9.26 -12.35 5.12
C ALA A 106 9.24 -12.27 3.60
N PHE A 107 9.87 -13.21 2.88
CA PHE A 107 9.87 -13.21 1.42
C PHE A 107 8.48 -13.53 0.83
N VAL A 108 7.83 -14.61 1.29
CA VAL A 108 6.49 -15.00 0.81
C VAL A 108 5.47 -13.94 1.17
N PHE A 109 5.56 -13.38 2.38
CA PHE A 109 4.67 -12.30 2.80
C PHE A 109 4.90 -11.01 2.01
N SER A 110 6.16 -10.64 1.74
CA SER A 110 6.46 -9.48 0.89
C SER A 110 5.97 -9.66 -0.54
N LEU A 111 6.08 -10.87 -1.11
CA LEU A 111 5.48 -11.17 -2.42
C LEU A 111 3.96 -11.05 -2.40
N TRP A 112 3.31 -11.53 -1.33
CA TRP A 112 1.87 -11.36 -1.16
C TRP A 112 1.48 -9.88 -1.05
N ILE A 113 2.22 -9.06 -0.28
CA ILE A 113 2.01 -7.61 -0.22
C ILE A 113 2.17 -6.96 -1.59
N ALA A 114 3.22 -7.32 -2.34
CA ALA A 114 3.44 -6.80 -3.69
C ALA A 114 2.28 -7.16 -4.62
N TRP A 115 1.80 -8.41 -4.57
CA TRP A 115 0.63 -8.84 -5.32
C TRP A 115 -0.63 -8.07 -4.93
N MET A 116 -0.88 -7.89 -3.64
CA MET A 116 -2.03 -7.12 -3.15
C MET A 116 -1.93 -5.65 -3.59
N ALA A 117 -0.74 -5.05 -3.55
CA ALA A 117 -0.52 -3.71 -4.06
C ALA A 117 -0.92 -3.59 -5.54
N TRP A 118 -0.60 -4.58 -6.37
CA TRP A 118 -1.01 -4.63 -7.78
C TRP A 118 -2.53 -4.72 -7.93
N VAL A 119 -3.17 -5.64 -7.20
CA VAL A 119 -4.63 -5.80 -7.24
C VAL A 119 -5.34 -4.52 -6.81
N VAL A 120 -4.91 -3.91 -5.70
CA VAL A 120 -5.51 -2.68 -5.18
C VAL A 120 -5.29 -1.52 -6.14
N ASN A 121 -4.08 -1.34 -6.68
CA ASN A 121 -3.81 -0.30 -7.69
C ASN A 121 -4.72 -0.47 -8.92
N PHE A 122 -4.95 -1.70 -9.38
CA PHE A 122 -5.86 -1.99 -10.48
C PHE A 122 -7.32 -1.62 -10.14
N LEU A 123 -7.82 -1.99 -8.96
CA LEU A 123 -9.17 -1.64 -8.52
C LEU A 123 -9.37 -0.13 -8.37
N VAL A 124 -8.39 0.56 -7.77
CA VAL A 124 -8.41 2.02 -7.62
C VAL A 124 -8.39 2.70 -9.00
N PHE A 125 -7.55 2.22 -9.91
CA PHE A 125 -7.52 2.71 -11.30
C PHE A 125 -8.87 2.55 -12.00
N LEU A 126 -9.50 1.38 -11.90
CA LEU A 126 -10.83 1.14 -12.47
C LEU A 126 -11.89 2.06 -11.84
N GLY A 127 -11.89 2.19 -10.51
CA GLY A 127 -12.83 3.05 -9.78
C GLY A 127 -12.74 4.52 -10.22
N VAL A 128 -11.53 5.07 -10.29
CA VAL A 128 -11.30 6.44 -10.77
C VAL A 128 -11.79 6.61 -12.21
N ARG A 129 -11.47 5.65 -13.09
CA ARG A 129 -11.87 5.70 -14.50
C ARG A 129 -13.40 5.62 -14.70
N LEU A 130 -14.10 4.89 -13.85
CA LEU A 130 -15.57 4.80 -13.90
C LEU A 130 -16.22 6.11 -13.42
N LEU A 131 -15.67 6.74 -12.38
CA LEU A 131 -16.15 8.03 -11.86
C LEU A 131 -15.97 9.16 -12.89
N ASP A 132 -14.83 9.21 -13.59
CA ASP A 132 -14.59 10.20 -14.65
C ASP A 132 -15.53 10.05 -15.85
N ARG A 133 -15.93 8.81 -16.18
CA ARG A 133 -16.93 8.56 -17.24
C ARG A 133 -18.33 9.01 -16.84
N SER A 134 -18.69 8.91 -15.57
CA SER A 134 -20.01 9.32 -15.07
C SER A 134 -20.20 10.84 -15.00
N SER A 135 -19.10 11.59 -14.93
CA SER A 135 -19.09 13.04 -14.75
C SER A 135 -19.00 13.84 -16.06
N GLN A 136 -18.91 13.17 -17.22
CA GLN A 136 -19.14 13.83 -18.50
C GLN A 136 -20.65 13.90 -18.78
N PRO A 137 -21.28 15.11 -18.76
CA PRO A 137 -22.66 15.23 -19.19
C PRO A 137 -22.75 14.73 -20.63
N LYS A 138 -23.72 13.85 -20.90
CA LYS A 138 -24.08 13.46 -22.27
C LYS A 138 -24.33 14.75 -23.04
N ARG A 139 -23.37 15.16 -23.88
CA ARG A 139 -23.61 16.18 -24.89
C ARG A 139 -24.54 15.53 -25.92
N SER A 140 -25.84 15.68 -25.67
CA SER A 140 -26.90 15.54 -26.68
C SER A 140 -26.95 16.80 -27.52
#